data_AF-A0A852R8Z0-F1
#
_entry.id   AF-A0A852R8Z0-F1
#
_cell.length_a   1.000
_cell.length_b   1.000
_cell.length_c   1.000
_cell.angle_alpha   90.00
_cell.angle_beta   90.00
_cell.angle_gamma   90.00
#
_symmetry.space_group_name_H-M   'P 1'
#
loop_
_entity.id
_entity.type
_entity.pdbx_description
1 polymer ?
#
loop_
_entity_poly.entity_id
_entity_poly.type
_entity_poly.pdbx_seq_one_letter_code
_entity_poly.pdbx_strand_id
1 'polypeptide(L)'
;MDPLAPFDRQEHCWCGSGKTYRLCHKQLSKAQSVPGEPVPADNEGKLFLSPKVSMDRALIPKLFPAGTPLRLPPENLSPTPTRYSALDEGLSTFKSDEAPLSPQDAGGHRVFLLERLAELPETDEAVHPEIAESIVHTSLLAWQTAQSLAKLEPKPTVLWNEDLDPLVFISRTILLSDHVLTPDRLITLVANAATSREIAKTARAELQYRHLSESGRILMVPSGLGRFLNDEMLQESTRRDLSNARLVDFVASQLVVEGPTARDALFIRAIDDVAKNPFMWFHGRIQKPEDDAEDGRFSTRFLGDYDAQYDYSAWIAQCTREAVSRYVQRTTERLGVSELIGAEYVATTPFEARLLRHRSPDANAGIGSASVWAEIPTLTDLHSRDLAKLLDNDEAVEDFRERIRLAMATSSEFLGQIQAVQSAAAGIESAAKKLERNMKTNRVYSGILPALAGGLGVVIGSTAGPLGTAGALLAGAAGLTPYFGTRKTQMREAPYLFLTAQRRKRKRR
;
A
#
# COMPACT_ATOMS: atom_id res chain seq x y z
N MET A 1 -12.79 -18.71 12.88
CA MET A 1 -12.85 -17.30 13.34
C MET A 1 -12.64 -16.43 12.10
N ASP A 2 -13.53 -15.50 11.78
CA ASP A 2 -13.42 -14.72 10.52
C ASP A 2 -12.26 -13.70 10.63
N PRO A 3 -11.18 -13.79 9.83
CA PRO A 3 -10.05 -12.85 9.87
C PRO A 3 -10.44 -11.43 9.43
N LEU A 4 -11.62 -11.27 8.85
CA LEU A 4 -12.20 -9.97 8.45
C LEU A 4 -13.22 -9.45 9.47
N ALA A 5 -13.43 -10.16 10.58
CA ALA A 5 -14.29 -9.70 11.66
C ALA A 5 -13.80 -8.33 12.21
N PRO A 6 -14.70 -7.53 12.80
CA PRO A 6 -14.31 -6.31 13.48
C PRO A 6 -13.27 -6.60 14.57
N PHE A 7 -12.19 -5.81 14.58
CA PHE A 7 -11.11 -5.95 15.57
C PHE A 7 -11.60 -5.62 16.98
N ASP A 8 -11.22 -6.45 17.95
CA ASP A 8 -11.40 -6.13 19.36
C ASP A 8 -10.42 -5.00 19.77
N ARG A 9 -10.83 -4.19 20.74
CA ARG A 9 -10.08 -3.06 21.29
C ARG A 9 -8.66 -3.46 21.73
N GLN A 10 -8.50 -4.67 22.26
CA GLN A 10 -7.24 -5.15 22.82
C GLN A 10 -6.36 -5.92 21.82
N GLU A 11 -6.86 -6.22 20.63
CA GLU A 11 -6.07 -6.89 19.59
C GLU A 11 -4.95 -6.00 19.09
N HIS A 12 -3.86 -6.61 18.62
CA HIS A 12 -2.82 -5.88 17.89
C HIS A 12 -3.42 -5.25 16.64
N CYS A 13 -3.04 -4.00 16.38
CA CYS A 13 -3.61 -3.28 15.26
C CYS A 13 -3.02 -3.76 13.94
N TRP A 14 -3.89 -4.13 13.00
CA TRP A 14 -3.56 -4.59 11.64
C TRP A 14 -2.59 -3.70 10.83
N CYS A 15 -2.45 -2.43 11.21
CA CYS A 15 -1.49 -1.53 10.57
C CYS A 15 -0.03 -1.85 10.92
N GLY A 16 0.24 -2.84 11.78
CA GLY A 16 1.57 -3.25 12.23
C GLY A 16 2.34 -2.18 13.02
N SER A 17 1.63 -1.23 13.64
CA SER A 17 2.24 -0.21 14.51
C SER A 17 2.75 -0.76 15.85
N GLY A 18 2.46 -2.03 16.15
CA GLY A 18 2.71 -2.65 17.45
C GLY A 18 1.80 -2.17 18.59
N LYS A 19 0.90 -1.20 18.32
CA LYS A 19 -0.10 -0.72 19.29
C LYS A 19 -1.36 -1.58 19.24
N THR A 20 -2.13 -1.57 20.32
CA THR A 20 -3.50 -2.13 20.33
C THR A 20 -4.41 -1.35 19.38
N TYR A 21 -5.37 -2.02 18.76
CA TYR A 21 -6.36 -1.42 17.87
C TYR A 21 -7.08 -0.22 18.51
N ARG A 22 -7.40 -0.29 19.81
CA ARG A 22 -7.97 0.83 20.59
C ARG A 22 -7.18 2.14 20.48
N LEU A 23 -5.86 2.05 20.59
CA LEU A 23 -4.95 3.20 20.64
C LEU A 23 -4.50 3.66 19.26
N CYS A 24 -4.78 2.87 18.22
CA CYS A 24 -4.32 3.16 16.86
C CYS A 24 -5.48 3.57 15.95
N HIS A 25 -6.41 2.66 15.65
CA HIS A 25 -7.43 2.88 14.61
C HIS A 25 -8.86 2.95 15.16
N LYS A 26 -9.15 2.43 16.37
CA LYS A 26 -10.50 2.51 16.95
C LYS A 26 -10.97 3.94 17.17
N GLN A 27 -10.06 4.86 17.50
CA GLN A 27 -10.41 6.28 17.66
C GLN A 27 -10.82 6.92 16.33
N LEU A 28 -10.35 6.38 15.20
CA LEU A 28 -10.70 6.86 13.87
C LEU A 28 -12.06 6.34 13.41
N SER A 29 -12.61 5.32 14.07
CA SER A 29 -13.91 4.72 13.75
C SER A 29 -15.12 5.55 14.22
N LYS A 30 -14.90 6.78 14.69
CA LYS A 30 -15.93 7.73 15.14
C LYS A 30 -15.54 9.13 14.70
N ALA A 31 -16.51 10.01 14.46
CA ALA A 31 -16.26 11.43 14.20
C ALA A 31 -15.38 12.01 15.33
N GLN A 32 -14.33 12.76 14.97
CA GLN A 32 -13.40 13.30 15.97
C GLN A 32 -13.87 14.60 16.59
N SER A 33 -14.82 15.25 15.94
CA SER A 33 -15.37 16.55 16.29
C SER A 33 -16.89 16.52 16.15
N VAL A 34 -17.61 17.30 16.96
CA VAL A 34 -19.06 17.49 16.84
C VAL A 34 -19.39 18.63 15.87
N PRO A 35 -20.62 18.70 15.32
CA PRO A 35 -20.99 19.83 14.48
C PRO A 35 -20.86 21.17 15.20
N GLY A 36 -20.31 22.17 14.52
CA GLY A 36 -20.07 23.50 15.12
C GLY A 36 -18.98 23.58 16.18
N GLU A 37 -18.17 22.53 16.39
CA GLU A 37 -17.15 22.55 17.44
C GLU A 37 -16.12 23.67 17.23
N PRO A 38 -15.82 24.49 18.25
CA PRO A 38 -14.93 25.64 18.12
C PRO A 38 -13.53 25.26 17.61
N VAL A 39 -12.99 26.08 16.72
CA VAL A 39 -11.63 25.90 16.16
C VAL A 39 -10.65 26.93 16.70
N PRO A 40 -9.33 26.64 16.67
CA PRO A 40 -8.32 27.66 16.87
C PRO A 40 -8.49 28.82 15.89
N ALA A 41 -8.06 30.02 16.28
CA ALA A 41 -8.05 31.16 15.40
C ALA A 41 -7.19 30.88 14.16
N ASP A 42 -7.70 31.28 12.99
CA ASP A 42 -6.92 31.25 11.76
C ASP A 42 -5.67 32.13 11.89
N ASN A 43 -4.64 31.82 11.11
CA ASN A 43 -3.47 32.67 10.95
C ASN A 43 -3.14 32.88 9.48
N GLU A 44 -2.13 33.70 9.18
CA GLU A 44 -1.77 34.06 7.81
C GLU A 44 -1.48 32.83 6.91
N GLY A 45 -0.93 31.75 7.48
CA GLY A 45 -0.61 30.53 6.74
C GLY A 45 -1.74 29.49 6.71
N LYS A 46 -2.57 29.40 7.76
CA LYS A 46 -3.47 28.26 8.00
C LYS A 46 -4.90 28.70 8.25
N LEU A 47 -5.81 27.96 7.62
CA LEU A 47 -7.24 28.00 7.84
C LEU A 47 -7.67 26.75 8.61
N PHE A 48 -8.27 26.90 9.79
CA PHE A 48 -8.81 25.75 10.51
C PHE A 48 -10.19 25.41 9.96
N LEU A 49 -10.35 24.15 9.52
CA LEU A 49 -11.61 23.60 9.05
C LEU A 49 -12.36 22.93 10.20
N SER A 50 -11.64 22.13 11.00
CA SER A 50 -12.10 21.52 12.25
C SER A 50 -11.05 21.68 13.35
N PRO A 51 -11.33 21.33 14.62
CA PRO A 51 -10.38 21.49 15.73
C PRO A 51 -9.02 20.82 15.49
N LYS A 52 -9.01 19.76 14.65
CA LYS A 52 -7.82 18.96 14.35
C LYS A 52 -7.40 19.02 12.88
N VAL A 53 -8.17 19.66 12.01
CA VAL A 53 -7.90 19.72 10.57
C VAL A 53 -7.74 21.17 10.14
N SER A 54 -6.56 21.49 9.61
CA SER A 54 -6.25 22.78 9.00
C SER A 54 -5.79 22.61 7.56
N MET A 55 -6.04 23.62 6.73
CA MET A 55 -5.57 23.71 5.36
C MET A 55 -4.71 24.96 5.19
N ASP A 56 -3.66 24.89 4.38
CA ASP A 56 -2.86 26.07 4.05
C ASP A 56 -3.69 27.03 3.18
N ARG A 57 -3.74 28.31 3.54
CA ARG A 57 -4.54 29.32 2.82
C ARG A 57 -4.13 29.46 1.35
N ALA A 58 -2.85 29.23 1.06
CA ALA A 58 -2.31 29.24 -0.30
C ALA A 58 -2.91 28.16 -1.23
N LEU A 59 -3.57 27.14 -0.67
CA LEU A 59 -4.23 26.08 -1.46
C LEU A 59 -5.64 26.49 -1.95
N ILE A 60 -6.30 27.46 -1.30
CA ILE A 60 -7.69 27.82 -1.62
C ILE A 60 -7.85 28.25 -3.09
N PRO A 61 -7.01 29.16 -3.65
CA PRO A 61 -7.14 29.57 -5.06
C PRO A 61 -6.86 28.43 -6.05
N LYS A 62 -6.07 27.43 -5.64
CA LYS A 62 -5.76 26.25 -6.46
C LYS A 62 -6.90 25.23 -6.46
N LEU A 63 -7.59 25.08 -5.34
CA LEU A 63 -8.71 24.14 -5.18
C LEU A 63 -9.99 24.68 -5.83
N PHE A 64 -10.22 25.99 -5.76
CA PHE A 64 -11.41 26.65 -6.30
C PHE A 64 -11.00 27.89 -7.10
N PRO A 65 -10.36 27.72 -8.28
CA PRO A 65 -10.05 28.85 -9.14
C PRO A 65 -11.33 29.62 -9.51
N ALA A 66 -11.22 30.94 -9.63
CA ALA A 66 -12.35 31.78 -10.00
C ALA A 66 -12.98 31.29 -11.32
N GLY A 67 -14.32 31.24 -11.36
CA GLY A 67 -15.05 30.69 -12.50
C GLY A 67 -15.18 29.16 -12.53
N THR A 68 -14.76 28.44 -11.47
CA THR A 68 -15.02 27.00 -11.35
C THR A 68 -16.53 26.75 -11.36
N PRO A 69 -17.06 25.98 -12.33
CA PRO A 69 -18.48 25.70 -12.38
C PRO A 69 -18.90 24.87 -11.18
N LEU A 70 -19.97 25.30 -10.51
CA LEU A 70 -20.66 24.51 -9.50
C LEU A 70 -21.28 23.30 -10.20
N ARG A 71 -20.86 22.11 -9.82
CA ARG A 71 -21.47 20.86 -10.29
C ARG A 71 -22.33 20.30 -9.18
N LEU A 72 -23.63 20.17 -9.45
CA LEU A 72 -24.49 19.35 -8.62
C LEU A 72 -24.04 17.89 -8.81
N PRO A 73 -23.81 17.13 -7.73
CA PRO A 73 -23.53 15.71 -7.84
C PRO A 73 -24.68 14.99 -8.51
N PRO A 74 -24.40 13.88 -9.22
CA PRO A 74 -25.44 13.08 -9.83
C PRO A 74 -26.42 12.58 -8.76
N GLU A 75 -27.72 12.57 -9.09
CA GLU A 75 -28.76 12.09 -8.19
C GLU A 75 -28.63 10.59 -7.88
N ASN A 76 -28.01 9.84 -8.79
CA ASN A 76 -27.77 8.41 -8.68
C ASN A 76 -26.29 8.10 -8.42
N LEU A 77 -26.03 6.97 -7.77
CA LEU A 77 -24.68 6.44 -7.64
C LEU A 77 -24.12 6.14 -9.03
N SER A 78 -23.15 6.94 -9.45
CA SER A 78 -22.42 6.72 -10.70
C SER A 78 -20.92 6.76 -10.43
N PRO A 79 -20.12 6.15 -11.33
CA PRO A 79 -18.70 6.43 -11.38
C PRO A 79 -18.46 7.94 -11.50
N THR A 80 -17.41 8.42 -10.83
CA THR A 80 -16.93 9.80 -10.99
C THR A 80 -16.05 9.85 -12.23
N PRO A 81 -16.26 10.80 -13.16
CA PRO A 81 -15.38 10.95 -14.31
C PRO A 81 -13.92 11.14 -13.85
N THR A 82 -13.05 10.24 -14.26
CA THR A 82 -11.62 10.32 -13.97
C THR A 82 -11.00 11.35 -14.91
N ARG A 83 -10.21 12.27 -14.34
CA ARG A 83 -9.44 13.24 -15.14
C ARG A 83 -8.02 12.72 -15.26
N TYR A 84 -7.61 12.45 -16.49
CA TYR A 84 -6.25 12.04 -16.79
C TYR A 84 -5.40 13.26 -17.15
N SER A 85 -4.11 13.18 -16.85
CA SER A 85 -3.17 14.21 -17.26
C SER A 85 -2.87 14.06 -18.76
N ALA A 86 -2.47 15.15 -19.42
CA ALA A 86 -1.97 15.07 -20.81
C ALA A 86 -0.76 14.12 -20.91
N LEU A 87 -0.02 13.91 -19.81
CA LEU A 87 1.05 12.95 -19.74
C LEU A 87 0.51 11.52 -19.85
N ASP A 88 -0.52 11.13 -19.09
CA ASP A 88 -1.09 9.77 -19.14
C ASP A 88 -1.59 9.42 -20.55
N GLU A 89 -2.26 10.38 -21.21
CA GLU A 89 -2.69 10.25 -22.60
C GLU A 89 -1.50 10.10 -23.54
N GLY A 90 -0.48 10.95 -23.41
CA GLY A 90 0.76 10.84 -24.21
C GLY A 90 1.44 9.49 -24.06
N LEU A 91 1.61 9.01 -22.83
CA LEU A 91 2.23 7.71 -22.52
C LEU A 91 1.47 6.54 -23.15
N SER A 92 0.14 6.63 -23.27
CA SER A 92 -0.68 5.57 -23.88
C SER A 92 -0.37 5.32 -25.36
N THR A 93 0.11 6.36 -26.05
CA THR A 93 0.47 6.30 -27.47
C THR A 93 1.93 5.93 -27.70
N PHE A 94 2.73 5.89 -26.64
CA PHE A 94 4.13 5.55 -26.71
C PHE A 94 4.30 4.06 -27.05
N LYS A 95 4.92 3.80 -28.20
CA LYS A 95 5.37 2.46 -28.57
C LYS A 95 6.86 2.40 -28.28
N SER A 96 7.24 1.59 -27.30
CA SER A 96 8.64 1.24 -27.14
C SER A 96 8.95 0.08 -28.07
N ASP A 97 9.88 0.30 -28.98
CA ASP A 97 10.50 -0.77 -29.76
C ASP A 97 11.60 -1.48 -28.96
N GLU A 98 11.91 -0.99 -27.75
CA GLU A 98 12.91 -1.57 -26.86
C GLU A 98 12.39 -2.85 -26.20
N ALA A 99 13.26 -3.85 -26.11
CA ALA A 99 12.95 -5.08 -25.39
C ALA A 99 12.79 -4.77 -23.89
N PRO A 100 11.85 -5.42 -23.19
CA PRO A 100 11.74 -5.30 -21.74
C PRO A 100 13.07 -5.63 -21.06
N LEU A 101 13.47 -4.78 -20.11
CA LEU A 101 14.68 -4.99 -19.32
C LEU A 101 14.47 -6.07 -18.27
N SER A 102 15.57 -6.66 -17.79
CA SER A 102 15.54 -7.42 -16.54
C SER A 102 15.12 -6.50 -15.38
N PRO A 103 14.51 -7.04 -14.29
CA PRO A 103 14.17 -6.23 -13.11
C PRO A 103 15.36 -5.50 -12.51
N GLN A 104 16.53 -6.14 -12.48
CA GLN A 104 17.77 -5.55 -11.97
C GLN A 104 18.24 -4.38 -12.84
N ASP A 105 18.19 -4.53 -14.17
CA ASP A 105 18.58 -3.46 -15.08
C ASP A 105 17.60 -2.27 -14.97
N ALA A 106 16.29 -2.52 -15.03
CA ALA A 106 15.27 -1.47 -14.84
C ALA A 106 15.46 -0.74 -13.50
N GLY A 107 15.76 -1.49 -12.45
CA GLY A 107 16.10 -0.99 -11.13
C GLY A 107 17.37 -0.13 -11.08
N GLY A 108 18.43 -0.60 -11.75
CA GLY A 108 19.70 0.12 -11.89
C GLY A 108 19.53 1.43 -12.65
N HIS A 109 18.79 1.43 -13.75
CA HIS A 109 18.42 2.63 -14.50
C HIS A 109 17.65 3.62 -13.61
N ARG A 110 16.68 3.14 -12.82
CA ARG A 110 15.96 3.99 -11.86
C ARG A 110 16.89 4.61 -10.83
N VAL A 111 17.78 3.85 -10.22
CA VAL A 111 18.70 4.41 -9.22
C VAL A 111 19.66 5.41 -9.83
N PHE A 112 20.21 5.13 -11.01
CA PHE A 112 21.06 6.07 -11.72
C PHE A 112 20.34 7.39 -11.99
N LEU A 113 19.09 7.34 -12.47
CA LEU A 113 18.26 8.53 -12.63
C LEU A 113 18.08 9.26 -11.30
N LEU A 114 17.68 8.56 -10.24
CA LEU A 114 17.42 9.15 -8.93
C LEU A 114 18.65 9.85 -8.33
N GLU A 115 19.86 9.30 -8.51
CA GLU A 115 21.11 9.95 -8.08
C GLU A 115 21.30 11.30 -8.78
N ARG A 116 21.09 11.35 -10.10
CA ARG A 116 21.20 12.61 -10.87
C ARG A 116 20.11 13.61 -10.49
N LEU A 117 18.88 13.15 -10.27
CA LEU A 117 17.77 14.00 -9.87
C LEU A 117 17.98 14.57 -8.46
N ALA A 118 18.59 13.82 -7.56
CA ALA A 118 18.88 14.26 -6.19
C ALA A 118 19.88 15.42 -6.11
N GLU A 119 20.71 15.57 -7.16
CA GLU A 119 21.71 16.63 -7.33
C GLU A 119 21.15 17.89 -8.01
N LEU A 120 19.88 17.89 -8.44
CA LEU A 120 19.27 19.07 -9.03
C LEU A 120 19.26 20.25 -8.05
N PRO A 121 19.38 21.48 -8.56
CA PRO A 121 19.34 22.67 -7.72
C PRO A 121 17.97 22.81 -7.04
N GLU A 122 17.95 23.29 -5.80
CA GLU A 122 16.71 23.45 -5.01
C GLU A 122 15.95 24.74 -5.36
N THR A 123 15.75 24.98 -6.65
CA THR A 123 15.01 26.12 -7.18
C THR A 123 13.53 25.80 -7.36
N ASP A 124 12.70 26.85 -7.29
CA ASP A 124 11.27 26.79 -7.59
C ASP A 124 11.00 26.96 -9.11
N GLU A 125 12.03 26.77 -9.93
CA GLU A 125 11.92 26.79 -11.38
C GLU A 125 11.36 25.47 -11.89
N ALA A 126 10.59 25.55 -12.99
CA ALA A 126 10.08 24.38 -13.68
C ALA A 126 11.23 23.47 -14.13
N VAL A 127 11.01 22.17 -14.05
CA VAL A 127 12.00 21.18 -14.48
C VAL A 127 12.27 21.27 -15.99
N HIS A 128 13.52 21.07 -16.40
CA HIS A 128 13.89 21.04 -17.81
C HIS A 128 13.20 19.86 -18.54
N PRO A 129 12.73 20.04 -19.79
CA PRO A 129 12.02 18.99 -20.53
C PRO A 129 12.77 17.65 -20.63
N GLU A 130 14.08 17.68 -20.89
CA GLU A 130 14.92 16.48 -20.99
C GLU A 130 14.93 15.64 -19.70
N ILE A 131 14.82 16.29 -18.54
CA ILE A 131 14.73 15.61 -17.24
C ILE A 131 13.35 14.94 -17.12
N ALA A 132 12.28 15.64 -17.50
CA ALA A 132 10.94 15.08 -17.52
C ALA A 132 10.85 13.88 -18.46
N GLU A 133 11.44 13.96 -19.65
CA GLU A 133 11.55 12.86 -20.61
C GLU A 133 12.32 11.66 -20.02
N SER A 134 13.42 11.90 -19.31
CA SER A 134 14.20 10.84 -18.66
C SER A 134 13.41 10.12 -17.56
N ILE A 135 12.62 10.86 -16.78
CA ILE A 135 11.70 10.31 -15.76
C ILE A 135 10.63 9.45 -16.44
N VAL A 136 10.02 9.96 -17.50
CA VAL A 136 9.02 9.27 -18.31
C VAL A 136 9.55 7.97 -18.87
N HIS A 137 10.69 8.03 -19.57
CA HIS A 137 11.31 6.86 -20.19
C HIS A 137 11.63 5.77 -19.16
N THR A 138 12.24 6.12 -18.03
CA THR A 138 12.57 5.16 -16.97
C THR A 138 11.32 4.49 -16.38
N SER A 139 10.22 5.24 -16.26
CA SER A 139 8.94 4.71 -15.74
C SER A 139 8.27 3.76 -16.73
N LEU A 140 8.40 4.04 -18.04
CA LEU A 140 7.90 3.16 -19.10
C LEU A 140 8.71 1.86 -19.20
N LEU A 141 10.03 1.91 -18.99
CA LEU A 141 10.86 0.72 -18.87
C LEU A 141 10.40 -0.16 -17.70
N ALA A 142 10.16 0.44 -16.53
CA ALA A 142 9.64 -0.29 -15.37
C ALA A 142 8.25 -0.91 -15.64
N TRP A 143 7.36 -0.20 -16.35
CA TRP A 143 6.06 -0.71 -16.79
C TRP A 143 6.21 -1.93 -17.71
N GLN A 144 7.07 -1.86 -18.73
CA GLN A 144 7.32 -2.96 -19.66
C GLN A 144 7.94 -4.16 -18.97
N THR A 145 8.92 -3.92 -18.09
CA THR A 145 9.52 -4.98 -17.27
C THR A 145 8.46 -5.66 -16.41
N ALA A 146 7.58 -4.91 -15.74
CA ALA A 146 6.48 -5.48 -14.96
C ALA A 146 5.54 -6.36 -15.81
N GLN A 147 5.15 -5.89 -17.00
CA GLN A 147 4.34 -6.68 -17.93
C GLN A 147 5.06 -7.93 -18.45
N SER A 148 6.38 -7.87 -18.62
CA SER A 148 7.18 -9.02 -19.06
C SER A 148 7.28 -10.10 -17.98
N LEU A 149 7.38 -9.71 -16.70
CA LEU A 149 7.38 -10.64 -15.56
C LEU A 149 6.11 -11.51 -15.53
N ALA A 150 4.96 -10.94 -15.88
CA ALA A 150 3.70 -11.67 -15.92
C ALA A 150 3.66 -12.81 -16.95
N LYS A 151 4.58 -12.80 -17.93
CA LYS A 151 4.68 -13.77 -19.04
C LYS A 151 5.77 -14.83 -18.83
N LEU A 152 6.56 -14.73 -17.76
CA LEU A 152 7.64 -15.69 -17.49
C LEU A 152 7.10 -17.03 -16.97
N GLU A 153 7.82 -18.11 -17.26
CA GLU A 153 7.62 -19.42 -16.66
C GLU A 153 8.91 -19.93 -15.99
N PRO A 154 8.88 -20.26 -14.69
CA PRO A 154 7.75 -20.13 -13.76
C PRO A 154 7.37 -18.67 -13.47
N LYS A 155 6.07 -18.41 -13.23
CA LYS A 155 5.55 -17.05 -13.00
C LYS A 155 6.06 -16.49 -11.66
N PRO A 156 6.79 -15.35 -11.65
CA PRO A 156 7.19 -14.69 -10.42
C PRO A 156 5.97 -14.11 -9.68
N THR A 157 6.06 -14.06 -8.37
CA THR A 157 5.04 -13.46 -7.51
C THR A 157 5.24 -11.94 -7.48
N VAL A 158 4.42 -11.22 -8.25
CA VAL A 158 4.46 -9.76 -8.38
C VAL A 158 3.25 -9.17 -7.66
N LEU A 159 3.48 -8.29 -6.69
CA LEU A 159 2.43 -7.70 -5.86
C LEU A 159 2.26 -6.19 -6.13
N TRP A 160 1.03 -5.69 -6.15
CA TRP A 160 0.70 -4.28 -6.40
C TRP A 160 -0.07 -3.66 -5.22
N ASN A 161 0.36 -2.48 -4.79
CA ASN A 161 -0.41 -1.63 -3.88
C ASN A 161 0.01 -0.15 -4.02
N GLU A 162 -0.94 0.78 -3.85
CA GLU A 162 -0.69 2.21 -4.00
C GLU A 162 -0.36 2.95 -2.68
N ASP A 163 -0.77 2.40 -1.55
CA ASP A 163 -0.80 3.11 -0.26
C ASP A 163 0.34 2.71 0.68
N LEU A 164 0.92 1.53 0.48
CA LEU A 164 2.02 1.05 1.29
C LEU A 164 3.33 1.73 0.93
N ASP A 165 4.07 2.08 1.98
CA ASP A 165 5.48 2.38 1.86
C ASP A 165 6.21 1.15 1.27
N PRO A 166 7.06 1.30 0.23
CA PRO A 166 7.70 0.18 -0.43
C PRO A 166 8.51 -0.72 0.51
N LEU A 167 9.17 -0.14 1.52
CA LEU A 167 9.95 -0.88 2.51
C LEU A 167 9.04 -1.72 3.40
N VAL A 168 7.94 -1.12 3.87
CA VAL A 168 6.92 -1.83 4.64
C VAL A 168 6.31 -2.95 3.82
N PHE A 169 6.00 -2.68 2.54
CA PHE A 169 5.40 -3.66 1.65
C PHE A 169 6.29 -4.89 1.51
N ILE A 170 7.54 -4.71 1.04
CA ILE A 170 8.47 -5.83 0.85
C ILE A 170 8.78 -6.54 2.16
N SER A 171 8.88 -5.81 3.29
CA SER A 171 9.21 -6.43 4.59
C SER A 171 8.12 -7.39 5.06
N ARG A 172 6.85 -7.10 4.77
CA ARG A 172 5.71 -7.93 5.15
C ARG A 172 5.45 -9.06 4.16
N THR A 173 5.88 -8.90 2.92
CA THR A 173 5.67 -9.90 1.86
C THR A 173 6.94 -10.65 1.49
N ILE A 174 8.05 -10.46 2.21
CA ILE A 174 9.37 -10.97 1.83
C ILE A 174 9.40 -12.49 1.59
N LEU A 175 8.55 -13.21 2.32
CA LEU A 175 8.45 -14.66 2.26
C LEU A 175 7.54 -15.16 1.12
N LEU A 176 7.04 -14.25 0.29
CA LEU A 176 6.15 -14.54 -0.82
C LEU A 176 6.56 -13.83 -2.11
N SER A 177 6.73 -12.50 -2.04
CA SER A 177 6.86 -11.63 -3.23
C SER A 177 8.25 -11.65 -3.81
N ASP A 178 8.36 -11.92 -5.11
CA ASP A 178 9.60 -11.76 -5.86
C ASP A 178 9.84 -10.29 -6.21
N HIS A 179 8.74 -9.57 -6.50
CA HIS A 179 8.74 -8.15 -6.82
C HIS A 179 7.52 -7.46 -6.17
N VAL A 180 7.70 -6.22 -5.74
CA VAL A 180 6.60 -5.32 -5.39
C VAL A 180 6.58 -4.14 -6.34
N LEU A 181 5.38 -3.79 -6.78
CA LEU A 181 5.10 -2.68 -7.67
C LEU A 181 4.44 -1.57 -6.85
N THR A 182 4.94 -0.34 -7.01
CA THR A 182 4.38 0.86 -6.35
C THR A 182 4.21 2.01 -7.34
N PRO A 183 3.30 2.97 -7.11
CA PRO A 183 3.13 4.12 -7.98
C PRO A 183 4.41 4.95 -8.12
N ASP A 184 4.71 5.39 -9.34
CA ASP A 184 5.81 6.32 -9.59
C ASP A 184 5.41 7.76 -9.20
N ARG A 185 6.02 8.26 -8.12
CA ARG A 185 5.75 9.60 -7.60
C ARG A 185 6.38 10.69 -8.47
N LEU A 186 7.49 10.40 -9.15
CA LEU A 186 8.11 11.35 -10.06
C LEU A 186 7.24 11.60 -11.29
N ILE A 187 6.57 10.58 -11.82
CA ILE A 187 5.58 10.76 -12.90
C ILE A 187 4.44 11.67 -12.46
N THR A 188 3.92 11.44 -11.26
CA THR A 188 2.86 12.28 -10.68
C THR A 188 3.31 13.75 -10.56
N LEU A 189 4.58 13.99 -10.21
CA LEU A 189 5.14 15.33 -10.15
C LEU A 189 5.31 15.98 -11.53
N VAL A 190 5.84 15.24 -12.51
CA VAL A 190 5.98 15.72 -13.89
C VAL A 190 4.61 16.10 -14.47
N ALA A 191 3.59 15.29 -14.25
CA ALA A 191 2.21 15.58 -14.69
C ALA A 191 1.63 16.88 -14.10
N ASN A 192 2.15 17.34 -12.95
CA ASN A 192 1.68 18.53 -12.23
C ASN A 192 2.62 19.74 -12.37
N ALA A 193 3.52 19.75 -13.37
CA ALA A 193 4.49 20.82 -13.62
C ALA A 193 5.37 21.13 -12.39
N ALA A 194 5.90 20.08 -11.76
CA ALA A 194 6.74 20.20 -10.57
C ALA A 194 8.03 21.01 -10.79
N THR A 195 8.50 21.58 -9.70
CA THR A 195 9.76 22.32 -9.61
C THR A 195 10.97 21.40 -9.45
N SER A 196 12.16 21.90 -9.79
CA SER A 196 13.42 21.18 -9.55
C SER A 196 13.60 20.77 -8.09
N ARG A 197 13.20 21.64 -7.14
CA ARG A 197 13.19 21.33 -5.70
C ARG A 197 12.32 20.14 -5.34
N GLU A 198 11.09 20.06 -5.87
CA GLU A 198 10.15 18.97 -5.57
C GLU A 198 10.64 17.63 -6.11
N ILE A 199 11.20 17.62 -7.32
CA ILE A 199 11.81 16.44 -7.93
C ILE A 199 13.03 15.98 -7.13
N ALA A 200 13.96 16.90 -6.80
CA ALA A 200 15.15 16.55 -6.02
C ALA A 200 14.79 15.97 -4.65
N LYS A 201 13.83 16.60 -3.95
CA LYS A 201 13.33 16.12 -2.65
C LYS A 201 12.73 14.72 -2.75
N THR A 202 11.93 14.47 -3.79
CA THR A 202 11.29 13.17 -4.01
C THR A 202 12.31 12.11 -4.39
N ALA A 203 13.28 12.44 -5.25
CA ALA A 203 14.36 11.56 -5.62
C ALA A 203 15.21 11.12 -4.41
N ARG A 204 15.57 12.06 -3.52
CA ARG A 204 16.26 11.73 -2.25
C ARG A 204 15.43 10.83 -1.34
N ALA A 205 14.12 11.07 -1.27
CA ALA A 205 13.23 10.22 -0.49
C ALA A 205 13.15 8.81 -1.08
N GLU A 206 13.18 8.65 -2.41
CA GLU A 206 13.14 7.32 -3.05
C GLU A 206 14.49 6.59 -3.01
N LEU A 207 15.62 7.31 -2.98
CA LEU A 207 16.96 6.72 -2.81
C LEU A 207 17.12 5.94 -1.50
N GLN A 208 16.25 6.13 -0.51
CA GLN A 208 16.23 5.29 0.68
C GLN A 208 15.97 3.80 0.35
N TYR A 209 15.37 3.52 -0.81
CA TYR A 209 15.09 2.17 -1.32
C TYR A 209 16.15 1.63 -2.27
N ARG A 210 17.24 2.38 -2.50
CA ARG A 210 18.29 2.11 -3.49
C ARG A 210 18.58 0.62 -3.73
N HIS A 211 18.96 -0.12 -2.70
CA HIS A 211 19.40 -1.51 -2.86
C HIS A 211 18.27 -2.47 -3.25
N LEU A 212 17.03 -2.17 -2.84
CA LEU A 212 15.85 -2.94 -3.24
C LEU A 212 15.42 -2.60 -4.66
N SER A 213 15.61 -1.34 -5.09
CA SER A 213 15.44 -0.95 -6.49
C SER A 213 16.52 -1.56 -7.38
N GLU A 214 17.81 -1.43 -7.05
CA GLU A 214 18.95 -2.02 -7.79
C GLU A 214 18.81 -3.54 -7.96
N SER A 215 18.30 -4.27 -6.96
CA SER A 215 18.05 -5.72 -7.04
C SER A 215 16.77 -6.07 -7.81
N GLY A 216 16.03 -5.08 -8.33
CA GLY A 216 14.78 -5.26 -9.07
C GLY A 216 13.60 -5.69 -8.20
N ARG A 217 13.72 -5.66 -6.87
CA ARG A 217 12.65 -6.09 -5.93
C ARG A 217 11.55 -5.05 -5.78
N ILE A 218 11.86 -3.78 -6.02
CA ILE A 218 10.89 -2.68 -6.10
C ILE A 218 10.93 -2.09 -7.51
N LEU A 219 9.78 -2.09 -8.20
CA LEU A 219 9.60 -1.39 -9.46
C LEU A 219 8.54 -0.29 -9.29
N MET A 220 8.88 0.92 -9.73
CA MET A 220 7.97 2.06 -9.69
C MET A 220 7.29 2.20 -11.05
N VAL A 221 5.97 2.13 -11.08
CA VAL A 221 5.20 2.08 -12.33
C VAL A 221 4.20 3.25 -12.44
N PRO A 222 3.96 3.77 -13.66
CA PRO A 222 3.00 4.84 -13.89
C PRO A 222 1.56 4.32 -13.76
N SER A 223 0.96 4.41 -12.56
CA SER A 223 -0.40 3.93 -12.33
C SER A 223 -1.46 4.70 -13.14
N GLY A 224 -1.22 5.98 -13.44
CA GLY A 224 -2.10 6.81 -14.25
C GLY A 224 -2.28 6.27 -15.68
N LEU A 225 -1.18 5.81 -16.29
CA LEU A 225 -1.20 5.10 -17.58
C LEU A 225 -2.10 3.86 -17.53
N GLY A 226 -1.95 3.04 -16.49
CA GLY A 226 -2.75 1.82 -16.36
C GLY A 226 -4.25 2.08 -16.20
N ARG A 227 -4.61 3.18 -15.51
CA ARG A 227 -6.01 3.61 -15.40
C ARG A 227 -6.53 4.14 -16.72
N PHE A 228 -5.75 4.96 -17.42
CA PHE A 228 -6.12 5.52 -18.72
C PHE A 228 -6.37 4.42 -19.76
N LEU A 229 -5.45 3.46 -19.89
CA LEU A 229 -5.56 2.35 -20.85
C LEU A 229 -6.80 1.46 -20.61
N ASN A 230 -7.29 1.41 -19.37
CA ASN A 230 -8.45 0.61 -18.98
C ASN A 230 -9.69 1.46 -18.65
N ASP A 231 -9.71 2.76 -18.95
CA ASP A 231 -10.74 3.68 -18.41
C ASP A 231 -12.16 3.19 -18.69
N GLU A 232 -12.49 2.86 -19.95
CA GLU A 232 -13.83 2.38 -20.31
C GLU A 232 -14.23 1.14 -19.51
N MET A 233 -13.33 0.16 -19.41
CA MET A 233 -13.55 -1.07 -18.64
C MET A 233 -13.70 -0.77 -17.15
N LEU A 234 -12.91 0.15 -16.59
CA LEU A 234 -12.95 0.57 -15.19
C LEU A 234 -14.25 1.31 -14.86
N GLN A 235 -14.70 2.20 -15.74
CA GLN A 235 -15.97 2.92 -15.61
C GLN A 235 -17.15 1.95 -15.61
N GLU A 236 -17.15 0.97 -16.53
CA GLU A 236 -18.21 -0.04 -16.61
C GLU A 236 -18.18 -1.00 -15.42
N SER A 237 -16.99 -1.45 -15.02
CA SER A 237 -16.81 -2.29 -13.83
C SER A 237 -17.28 -1.57 -12.56
N THR A 238 -16.93 -0.29 -12.40
CA THR A 238 -17.37 0.55 -11.29
C THR A 238 -18.90 0.72 -11.31
N ARG A 239 -19.50 0.95 -12.48
CA ARG A 239 -20.96 1.06 -12.63
C ARG A 239 -21.67 -0.22 -12.20
N ARG A 240 -21.13 -1.38 -12.57
CA ARG A 240 -21.63 -2.69 -12.14
C ARG A 240 -21.51 -2.90 -10.64
N ASP A 241 -20.38 -2.50 -10.05
CA ASP A 241 -20.19 -2.60 -8.60
C ASP A 241 -21.13 -1.66 -7.85
N LEU A 242 -21.39 -0.45 -8.37
CA LEU A 242 -22.33 0.51 -7.79
C LEU A 242 -23.80 0.12 -7.93
N SER A 243 -24.15 -0.79 -8.85
CA SER A 243 -25.50 -1.36 -8.92
C SER A 243 -25.71 -2.53 -7.95
N ASN A 244 -24.65 -3.02 -7.31
CA ASN A 244 -24.73 -4.06 -6.27
C ASN A 244 -25.12 -3.44 -4.92
N ALA A 245 -26.40 -3.52 -4.57
CA ALA A 245 -26.95 -2.98 -3.32
C ALA A 245 -26.20 -3.49 -2.07
N ARG A 246 -25.84 -4.78 -2.03
CA ARG A 246 -25.14 -5.36 -0.87
C ARG A 246 -23.75 -4.74 -0.68
N LEU A 247 -23.04 -4.45 -1.77
CA LEU A 247 -21.74 -3.80 -1.73
C LEU A 247 -21.87 -2.33 -1.31
N VAL A 248 -22.83 -1.62 -1.92
CA VAL A 248 -23.13 -0.21 -1.60
C VAL A 248 -23.53 -0.03 -0.13
N ASP A 249 -24.45 -0.85 0.37
CA ASP A 249 -24.91 -0.83 1.77
C ASP A 249 -23.77 -1.14 2.74
N PHE A 250 -22.92 -2.10 2.37
CA PHE A 250 -21.71 -2.38 3.14
C PHE A 250 -20.83 -1.12 3.21
N VAL A 251 -20.43 -0.54 2.09
CA VAL A 251 -19.55 0.63 2.08
C VAL A 251 -20.17 1.78 2.87
N ALA A 252 -21.44 2.09 2.65
CA ALA A 252 -22.18 3.12 3.37
C ALA A 252 -22.16 2.90 4.90
N SER A 253 -22.34 1.65 5.35
CA SER A 253 -22.31 1.29 6.78
C SER A 253 -20.92 1.47 7.43
N GLN A 254 -19.86 1.51 6.63
CA GLN A 254 -18.49 1.68 7.10
C GLN A 254 -18.06 3.16 7.13
N LEU A 255 -18.88 4.10 6.65
CA LEU A 255 -18.49 5.50 6.58
C LEU A 255 -18.67 6.21 7.93
N VAL A 256 -17.64 6.94 8.33
CA VAL A 256 -17.64 7.91 9.43
C VAL A 256 -17.72 9.29 8.80
N VAL A 257 -18.83 9.98 9.05
CA VAL A 257 -19.05 11.36 8.62
C VAL A 257 -18.77 12.30 9.79
N GLU A 258 -17.87 13.25 9.58
CA GLU A 258 -17.51 14.29 10.53
C GLU A 258 -17.81 15.67 9.95
N GLY A 259 -18.55 16.48 10.71
CA GLY A 259 -18.98 17.82 10.33
C GLY A 259 -20.46 17.93 9.94
N PRO A 260 -20.92 19.09 9.42
CA PRO A 260 -20.16 20.34 9.28
C PRO A 260 -19.57 20.79 10.61
N THR A 261 -18.28 21.15 10.61
CA THR A 261 -17.52 21.45 11.84
C THR A 261 -17.69 22.94 12.19
N ALA A 262 -16.66 23.72 12.56
CA ALA A 262 -16.83 25.18 12.70
C ALA A 262 -17.09 25.87 11.36
N ARG A 263 -16.68 25.23 10.27
CA ARG A 263 -16.96 25.65 8.90
C ARG A 263 -17.86 24.65 8.21
N ASP A 264 -18.46 25.13 7.13
CA ASP A 264 -19.18 24.39 6.11
C ASP A 264 -18.27 23.39 5.34
N ALA A 265 -17.69 22.44 6.08
CA ALA A 265 -16.76 21.42 5.63
C ALA A 265 -17.11 20.05 6.25
N LEU A 266 -17.19 19.02 5.40
CA LEU A 266 -17.41 17.64 5.76
C LEU A 266 -16.17 16.81 5.51
N PHE A 267 -15.90 15.88 6.43
CA PHE A 267 -14.83 14.90 6.34
C PHE A 267 -15.46 13.51 6.38
N ILE A 268 -15.30 12.73 5.32
CA ILE A 268 -15.81 11.36 5.27
C ILE A 268 -14.65 10.39 5.09
N ARG A 269 -14.63 9.35 5.92
CA ARG A 269 -13.65 8.27 5.87
C ARG A 269 -14.30 6.93 6.16
N ALA A 270 -13.69 5.84 5.71
CA ALA A 270 -14.12 4.49 6.04
C ALA A 270 -13.43 3.97 7.32
N ILE A 271 -14.16 3.19 8.12
CA ILE A 271 -13.63 2.45 9.27
C ILE A 271 -12.62 1.41 8.77
N ASP A 272 -11.47 1.31 9.45
CA ASP A 272 -10.37 0.40 9.12
C ASP A 272 -9.74 0.59 7.73
N ASP A 273 -9.83 1.80 7.16
CA ASP A 273 -9.09 2.17 5.96
C ASP A 273 -7.80 2.96 6.29
N VAL A 274 -6.80 2.90 5.41
CA VAL A 274 -5.50 3.59 5.59
C VAL A 274 -5.53 5.02 5.06
N ALA A 275 -6.57 5.45 4.33
CA ALA A 275 -6.65 6.79 3.75
C ALA A 275 -6.26 7.86 4.78
N LYS A 276 -4.99 8.31 4.72
CA LYS A 276 -4.37 9.14 5.75
C LYS A 276 -5.08 10.49 5.87
N ASN A 277 -5.78 10.85 4.81
CA ASN A 277 -6.61 12.03 4.72
C ASN A 277 -8.06 11.59 4.44
N PRO A 278 -9.05 12.01 5.26
CA PRO A 278 -10.45 11.83 4.91
C PRO A 278 -10.75 12.56 3.60
N PHE A 279 -11.74 12.08 2.86
CA PHE A 279 -12.28 12.86 1.76
C PHE A 279 -12.96 14.11 2.31
N MET A 280 -12.74 15.24 1.64
CA MET A 280 -13.22 16.55 2.07
C MET A 280 -14.23 17.10 1.08
N TRP A 281 -15.36 17.59 1.58
CA TRP A 281 -16.33 18.35 0.82
C TRP A 281 -16.57 19.69 1.49
N PHE A 282 -16.79 20.71 0.68
CA PHE A 282 -17.11 22.05 1.14
C PHE A 282 -18.50 22.43 0.66
N HIS A 283 -19.28 23.01 1.55
CA HIS A 283 -20.59 23.55 1.20
C HIS A 283 -20.41 24.99 0.72
N GLY A 284 -20.99 25.28 -0.44
CA GLY A 284 -21.09 26.64 -0.97
C GLY A 284 -22.46 27.20 -0.65
N ARG A 285 -22.54 28.28 0.13
CA ARG A 285 -23.81 28.98 0.33
C ARG A 285 -24.00 30.00 -0.78
N ILE A 286 -25.17 29.96 -1.43
CA ILE A 286 -25.62 31.05 -2.29
C ILE A 286 -25.92 32.22 -1.37
N GLN A 287 -25.22 33.34 -1.58
CA GLN A 287 -25.57 34.57 -0.89
C GLN A 287 -26.87 35.08 -1.50
N LYS A 288 -27.81 35.55 -0.66
CA LYS A 288 -28.93 36.33 -1.19
C LYS A 288 -28.34 37.49 -2.00
N PRO A 289 -28.78 37.71 -3.26
CA PRO A 289 -28.30 38.83 -4.03
C PRO A 289 -28.57 40.12 -3.22
N GLU A 290 -27.53 40.89 -2.92
CA GLU A 290 -27.69 42.20 -2.29
C GLU A 290 -28.27 43.22 -3.28
N ASP A 291 -28.17 42.97 -4.59
CA ASP A 291 -28.78 43.77 -5.66
C ASP A 291 -29.40 42.84 -6.74
N ASP A 292 -30.53 43.29 -7.30
CA ASP A 292 -31.44 42.58 -8.22
C ASP A 292 -30.81 41.53 -9.16
N ALA A 293 -31.20 40.27 -8.96
CA ALA A 293 -30.87 39.16 -9.84
C ALA A 293 -31.78 39.12 -11.08
N GLU A 294 -31.77 40.15 -11.92
CA GLU A 294 -32.40 40.09 -13.25
C GLU A 294 -31.55 39.30 -14.27
N ASP A 295 -30.24 39.18 -14.03
CA ASP A 295 -29.28 38.55 -14.96
C ASP A 295 -29.05 37.04 -14.73
N GLY A 296 -29.73 36.42 -13.77
CA GLY A 296 -29.55 34.99 -13.43
C GLY A 296 -28.16 34.61 -12.90
N ARG A 297 -27.37 35.58 -12.45
CA ARG A 297 -26.03 35.36 -11.85
C ARG A 297 -26.13 35.29 -10.33
N PHE A 298 -25.50 34.29 -9.74
CA PHE A 298 -25.43 34.11 -8.28
C PHE A 298 -23.98 34.06 -7.82
N SER A 299 -23.68 34.71 -6.69
CA SER A 299 -22.40 34.55 -5.99
C SER A 299 -22.54 33.45 -4.93
N THR A 300 -21.50 32.63 -4.81
CA THR A 300 -21.40 31.64 -3.74
C THR A 300 -20.14 31.87 -2.93
N ARG A 301 -20.23 31.66 -1.62
CA ARG A 301 -19.08 31.65 -0.72
C ARG A 301 -18.88 30.24 -0.18
N PHE A 302 -17.69 29.70 -0.37
CA PHE A 302 -17.26 28.46 0.27
C PHE A 302 -16.71 28.73 1.67
N LEU A 303 -16.74 27.72 2.53
CA LEU A 303 -16.14 27.78 3.88
C LEU A 303 -16.77 28.83 4.80
N GLY A 304 -18.09 29.03 4.67
CA GLY A 304 -18.88 29.83 5.60
C GLY A 304 -18.85 29.26 7.01
N ASP A 305 -19.14 30.11 7.99
CA ASP A 305 -19.26 29.71 9.39
C ASP A 305 -20.46 28.78 9.57
N TYR A 306 -20.33 27.76 10.42
CA TYR A 306 -21.41 26.82 10.71
C TYR A 306 -22.68 27.53 11.18
N ASP A 307 -23.82 27.14 10.60
CA ASP A 307 -25.14 27.66 10.95
C ASP A 307 -26.01 26.54 11.52
N ALA A 308 -26.23 26.57 12.83
CA ALA A 308 -27.04 25.56 13.51
C ALA A 308 -28.51 25.53 13.07
N GLN A 309 -29.00 26.57 12.37
CA GLN A 309 -30.37 26.63 11.85
C GLN A 309 -30.49 26.07 10.42
N TYR A 310 -29.37 25.88 9.72
CA TYR A 310 -29.38 25.35 8.37
C TYR A 310 -29.53 23.82 8.35
N ASP A 311 -30.40 23.31 7.49
CA ASP A 311 -30.56 21.86 7.30
C ASP A 311 -29.48 21.32 6.34
N TYR A 312 -28.43 20.75 6.91
CA TYR A 312 -27.35 20.10 6.17
C TYR A 312 -27.66 18.66 5.72
N SER A 313 -28.81 18.09 6.07
CA SER A 313 -29.10 16.66 5.87
C SER A 313 -28.99 16.22 4.41
N ALA A 314 -29.55 17.00 3.48
CA ALA A 314 -29.48 16.73 2.05
C ALA A 314 -28.04 16.74 1.52
N TRP A 315 -27.25 17.74 1.93
CA TRP A 315 -25.84 17.84 1.54
C TRP A 315 -25.00 16.69 2.12
N ILE A 316 -25.20 16.35 3.40
CA ILE A 316 -24.53 15.22 4.04
C ILE A 316 -24.87 13.91 3.32
N ALA A 317 -26.14 13.65 3.02
CA ALA A 317 -26.57 12.45 2.30
C ALA A 317 -25.95 12.39 0.89
N GLN A 318 -25.89 13.52 0.20
CA GLN A 318 -25.26 13.63 -1.12
C GLN A 318 -23.74 13.34 -1.06
N CYS A 319 -23.00 13.97 -0.15
CA CYS A 319 -21.57 13.72 0.04
C CYS A 319 -21.28 12.28 0.46
N THR A 320 -22.16 11.69 1.27
CA THR A 320 -22.04 10.28 1.69
C THR A 320 -22.18 9.34 0.49
N ARG A 321 -23.16 9.57 -0.40
CA ARG A 321 -23.32 8.80 -1.64
C ARG A 321 -22.11 8.95 -2.56
N GLU A 322 -21.60 10.16 -2.72
CA GLU A 322 -20.39 10.40 -3.51
C GLU A 322 -19.17 9.69 -2.90
N ALA A 323 -19.04 9.68 -1.58
CA ALA A 323 -17.98 8.94 -0.88
C ALA A 323 -18.07 7.44 -1.16
N VAL A 324 -19.28 6.85 -1.17
CA VAL A 324 -19.49 5.44 -1.57
C VAL A 324 -18.97 5.21 -2.99
N SER A 325 -19.38 6.04 -3.95
CA SER A 325 -18.89 5.97 -5.34
C SER A 325 -17.36 6.00 -5.41
N ARG A 326 -16.72 6.93 -4.68
CA ARG A 326 -15.26 7.08 -4.67
C ARG A 326 -14.55 5.85 -4.08
N TYR A 327 -15.07 5.25 -3.00
CA TYR A 327 -14.46 4.07 -2.40
C TYR A 327 -14.56 2.84 -3.31
N VAL A 328 -15.72 2.61 -3.92
CA VAL A 328 -15.91 1.51 -4.89
C VAL A 328 -15.01 1.72 -6.09
N GLN A 329 -15.05 2.90 -6.70
CA GLN A 329 -14.23 3.25 -7.85
C GLN A 329 -12.73 3.10 -7.57
N ARG A 330 -12.24 3.59 -6.42
CA ARG A 330 -10.83 3.46 -6.02
C ARG A 330 -10.37 2.01 -6.01
N THR A 331 -11.16 1.10 -5.44
CA THR A 331 -10.80 -0.32 -5.41
C THR A 331 -10.87 -0.95 -6.81
N THR A 332 -11.84 -0.56 -7.62
CA THR A 332 -11.98 -1.05 -8.99
C THR A 332 -10.83 -0.59 -9.90
N GLU A 333 -10.41 0.68 -9.80
CA GLU A 333 -9.24 1.23 -10.49
C GLU A 333 -7.97 0.46 -10.14
N ARG A 334 -7.73 0.22 -8.84
CA ARG A 334 -6.54 -0.50 -8.37
C ARG A 334 -6.48 -1.94 -8.86
N LEU A 335 -7.62 -2.63 -8.87
CA LEU A 335 -7.74 -3.97 -9.40
C LEU A 335 -7.49 -4.01 -10.91
N GLY A 336 -8.12 -3.12 -11.68
CA GLY A 336 -7.90 -3.11 -13.13
C GLY A 336 -6.47 -2.73 -13.53
N VAL A 337 -5.79 -1.86 -12.75
CA VAL A 337 -4.35 -1.60 -12.94
C VAL A 337 -3.54 -2.87 -12.66
N SER A 338 -3.83 -3.58 -11.56
CA SER A 338 -3.11 -4.82 -11.21
C SER A 338 -3.26 -5.90 -12.28
N GLU A 339 -4.45 -6.06 -12.83
CA GLU A 339 -4.74 -7.00 -13.91
C GLU A 339 -3.94 -6.66 -15.18
N LEU A 340 -3.89 -5.38 -15.56
CA LEU A 340 -3.17 -4.92 -16.75
C LEU A 340 -1.65 -5.11 -16.67
N ILE A 341 -1.07 -4.93 -15.48
CA ILE A 341 0.37 -5.16 -15.26
C ILE A 341 0.68 -6.62 -14.88
N GLY A 342 -0.35 -7.47 -14.76
CA GLY A 342 -0.21 -8.89 -14.42
C GLY A 342 0.26 -9.16 -12.98
N ALA A 343 0.01 -8.22 -12.07
CA ALA A 343 0.34 -8.31 -10.64
C ALA A 343 -0.90 -8.66 -9.81
N GLU A 344 -0.66 -9.22 -8.62
CA GLU A 344 -1.72 -9.43 -7.63
C GLU A 344 -1.97 -8.12 -6.86
N TYR A 345 -3.20 -7.61 -6.87
CA TYR A 345 -3.57 -6.51 -5.97
C TYR A 345 -3.59 -6.98 -4.51
N VAL A 346 -2.88 -6.25 -3.66
CA VAL A 346 -2.81 -6.53 -2.22
C VAL A 346 -3.72 -5.56 -1.48
N ALA A 347 -4.75 -6.09 -0.83
CA ALA A 347 -5.60 -5.34 0.11
C ALA A 347 -4.86 -5.19 1.44
N THR A 348 -4.58 -3.96 1.81
CA THR A 348 -3.68 -3.67 2.95
C THR A 348 -4.44 -3.27 4.20
N THR A 349 -5.75 -3.10 4.06
CA THR A 349 -6.66 -2.61 5.09
C THR A 349 -7.83 -3.58 5.22
N PRO A 350 -8.35 -3.80 6.44
CA PRO A 350 -9.53 -4.62 6.64
C PRO A 350 -10.75 -4.13 5.85
N PHE A 351 -10.89 -2.81 5.71
CA PHE A 351 -11.92 -2.22 4.87
C PHE A 351 -11.85 -2.72 3.43
N GLU A 352 -10.67 -2.63 2.81
CA GLU A 352 -10.48 -3.02 1.41
C GLU A 352 -10.72 -4.51 1.19
N ALA A 353 -10.19 -5.37 2.05
CA ALA A 353 -10.40 -6.81 1.89
C ALA A 353 -11.87 -7.21 2.12
N ARG A 354 -12.58 -6.56 3.05
CA ARG A 354 -14.03 -6.74 3.19
C ARG A 354 -14.77 -6.27 1.94
N LEU A 355 -14.39 -5.10 1.39
CA LEU A 355 -14.97 -4.57 0.15
C LEU A 355 -14.79 -5.58 -1.00
N LEU A 356 -13.59 -6.12 -1.18
CA LEU A 356 -13.30 -7.16 -2.18
C LEU A 356 -14.17 -8.41 -2.01
N ARG A 357 -14.30 -8.90 -0.77
CA ARG A 357 -15.17 -10.05 -0.46
C ARG A 357 -16.65 -9.76 -0.71
N HIS A 358 -17.11 -8.54 -0.45
CA HIS A 358 -18.49 -8.14 -0.75
C HIS A 358 -18.73 -7.96 -2.25
N ARG A 359 -17.70 -7.56 -3.00
CA ARG A 359 -17.73 -7.45 -4.46
C ARG A 359 -17.82 -8.82 -5.13
N SER A 360 -17.02 -9.77 -4.67
CA SER A 360 -17.05 -11.16 -5.14
C SER A 360 -16.89 -12.11 -3.95
N PRO A 361 -17.98 -12.74 -3.46
CA PRO A 361 -17.95 -13.61 -2.29
C PRO A 361 -17.00 -14.80 -2.42
N ASP A 362 -16.77 -15.27 -3.64
CA ASP A 362 -15.89 -16.38 -3.97
C ASP A 362 -14.45 -15.93 -4.24
N ALA A 363 -14.22 -14.63 -4.41
CA ALA A 363 -12.87 -14.07 -4.49
C ALA A 363 -12.31 -13.90 -3.07
N ASN A 364 -11.46 -14.83 -2.66
CA ASN A 364 -10.62 -14.62 -1.48
C ASN A 364 -9.64 -13.47 -1.75
N ALA A 365 -9.40 -12.63 -0.74
CA ALA A 365 -8.26 -11.73 -0.76
C ALA A 365 -7.00 -12.58 -1.01
N GLY A 366 -6.20 -12.20 -2.01
CA GLY A 366 -5.11 -13.05 -2.50
C GLY A 366 -4.03 -13.32 -1.46
N ILE A 367 -3.12 -14.23 -1.82
CA ILE A 367 -2.02 -14.72 -0.98
C ILE A 367 -1.11 -13.57 -0.50
N GLY A 368 -0.94 -12.53 -1.31
CA GLY A 368 -0.26 -11.29 -0.95
C GLY A 368 -0.95 -10.52 0.16
N SER A 369 -2.29 -10.45 0.14
CA SER A 369 -3.08 -9.82 1.22
C SER A 369 -2.93 -10.58 2.53
N ALA A 370 -2.98 -11.91 2.50
CA ALA A 370 -2.77 -12.74 3.68
C ALA A 370 -1.37 -12.53 4.28
N SER A 371 -0.35 -12.38 3.43
CA SER A 371 1.04 -12.15 3.87
C SER A 371 1.23 -10.81 4.56
N VAL A 372 0.60 -9.73 4.06
CA VAL A 372 0.66 -8.42 4.72
C VAL A 372 0.05 -8.44 6.12
N TRP A 373 -0.96 -9.28 6.33
CA TRP A 373 -1.77 -9.33 7.55
C TRP A 373 -1.30 -10.36 8.56
N ALA A 374 -0.51 -11.34 8.12
CA ALA A 374 0.09 -12.32 8.99
C ALA A 374 0.95 -11.70 10.09
N GLU A 375 1.44 -10.46 9.88
CA GLU A 375 2.39 -9.74 10.74
C GLU A 375 3.65 -10.57 11.03
N ILE A 376 4.78 -10.19 10.43
CA ILE A 376 6.09 -10.77 10.75
C ILE A 376 6.91 -9.70 11.50
N PRO A 377 6.82 -9.63 12.84
CA PRO A 377 7.30 -8.49 13.62
C PRO A 377 8.82 -8.29 13.55
N THR A 378 9.55 -9.31 13.15
CA THR A 378 11.01 -9.32 13.13
C THR A 378 11.62 -8.64 11.90
N LEU A 379 10.80 -8.27 10.90
CA LEU A 379 11.27 -7.78 9.60
C LEU A 379 10.84 -6.37 9.25
N THR A 380 9.79 -5.86 9.87
CA THR A 380 9.16 -4.57 9.54
C THR A 380 10.06 -3.34 9.77
N ASP A 381 11.16 -3.48 10.50
CA ASP A 381 12.09 -2.39 10.84
C ASP A 381 13.47 -2.51 10.14
N LEU A 382 13.62 -3.40 9.17
CA LEU A 382 14.90 -3.55 8.45
C LEU A 382 15.06 -2.48 7.37
N HIS A 383 16.28 -1.97 7.21
CA HIS A 383 16.61 -1.03 6.14
C HIS A 383 16.72 -1.74 4.79
N SER A 384 16.52 -0.99 3.70
CA SER A 384 16.60 -1.47 2.31
C SER A 384 17.83 -2.33 2.03
N ARG A 385 19.02 -1.91 2.48
CA ARG A 385 20.27 -2.67 2.29
C ARG A 385 20.25 -4.07 2.92
N ASP A 386 19.75 -4.17 4.15
CA ASP A 386 19.76 -5.44 4.87
C ASP A 386 18.67 -6.39 4.31
N LEU A 387 17.54 -5.84 3.85
CA LEU A 387 16.49 -6.59 3.16
C LEU A 387 16.97 -7.09 1.79
N ALA A 388 17.58 -6.24 0.98
CA ALA A 388 18.14 -6.63 -0.31
C ALA A 388 19.16 -7.75 -0.14
N LYS A 389 20.11 -7.60 0.80
CA LYS A 389 21.06 -8.68 1.12
C LYS A 389 20.38 -9.96 1.54
N LEU A 390 19.30 -9.91 2.32
CA LEU A 390 18.57 -11.10 2.72
C LEU A 390 17.95 -11.78 1.48
N LEU A 391 17.33 -10.99 0.61
CA LEU A 391 16.72 -11.43 -0.65
C LEU A 391 17.71 -11.93 -1.70
N ASP A 392 18.94 -11.42 -1.68
CA ASP A 392 20.02 -11.84 -2.58
C ASP A 392 20.71 -13.13 -2.11
N ASN A 393 20.46 -13.58 -0.87
CA ASN A 393 20.86 -14.92 -0.40
C ASN A 393 19.81 -15.95 -0.86
N ASP A 394 19.73 -16.11 -2.18
CA ASP A 394 18.64 -16.69 -2.96
C ASP A 394 18.19 -18.08 -2.47
N GLU A 395 19.10 -19.03 -2.34
CA GLU A 395 18.70 -20.45 -2.17
C GLU A 395 17.94 -20.70 -0.86
N ALA A 396 18.36 -20.08 0.24
CA ALA A 396 17.75 -20.32 1.53
C ALA A 396 16.40 -19.61 1.66
N VAL A 397 16.25 -18.41 1.09
CA VAL A 397 14.99 -17.65 1.11
C VAL A 397 13.97 -18.27 0.14
N GLU A 398 14.42 -18.73 -1.04
CA GLU A 398 13.54 -19.42 -2.00
C GLU A 398 13.02 -20.76 -1.47
N ASP A 399 13.85 -21.58 -0.80
CA ASP A 399 13.37 -22.83 -0.15
C ASP A 399 12.26 -22.53 0.89
N PHE A 400 12.28 -21.37 1.55
CA PHE A 400 11.22 -20.94 2.47
C PHE A 400 9.98 -20.42 1.73
N ARG A 401 10.18 -19.61 0.68
CA ARG A 401 9.10 -19.12 -0.18
C ARG A 401 8.34 -20.28 -0.82
N GLU A 402 9.03 -21.28 -1.34
CA GLU A 402 8.43 -22.48 -1.90
C GLU A 402 7.57 -23.22 -0.87
N ARG A 403 8.06 -23.40 0.36
CA ARG A 403 7.29 -24.02 1.45
C ARG A 403 6.04 -23.23 1.82
N ILE A 404 6.14 -21.91 1.84
CA ILE A 404 4.99 -21.04 2.15
C ILE A 404 3.99 -21.06 1.00
N ARG A 405 4.44 -20.96 -0.25
CA ARG A 405 3.60 -21.11 -1.44
C ARG A 405 2.85 -22.45 -1.41
N LEU A 406 3.54 -23.56 -1.10
CA LEU A 406 2.92 -24.88 -0.95
C LEU A 406 1.91 -24.93 0.21
N ALA A 407 2.27 -24.43 1.39
CA ALA A 407 1.38 -24.41 2.54
C ALA A 407 0.12 -23.56 2.29
N MET A 408 0.27 -22.42 1.61
CA MET A 408 -0.83 -21.55 1.24
C MET A 408 -1.69 -22.15 0.12
N ALA A 409 -1.09 -22.85 -0.86
CA ALA A 409 -1.82 -23.57 -1.90
C ALA A 409 -2.69 -24.70 -1.34
N THR A 410 -2.28 -25.31 -0.23
CA THR A 410 -3.10 -26.31 0.48
C THR A 410 -4.24 -25.71 1.31
N SER A 411 -4.31 -24.38 1.43
CA SER A 411 -5.34 -23.69 2.20
C SER A 411 -6.35 -22.98 1.29
N SER A 412 -7.59 -23.46 1.29
CA SER A 412 -8.68 -22.87 0.52
C SER A 412 -9.29 -21.61 1.15
N GLU A 413 -8.93 -21.28 2.39
CA GLU A 413 -9.51 -20.17 3.15
C GLU A 413 -8.45 -19.12 3.53
N PHE A 414 -8.81 -17.84 3.46
CA PHE A 414 -7.92 -16.72 3.78
C PHE A 414 -7.31 -16.80 5.18
N LEU A 415 -8.05 -17.30 6.19
CA LEU A 415 -7.50 -17.50 7.54
C LEU A 415 -6.41 -18.57 7.56
N GLY A 416 -6.63 -19.69 6.88
CA GLY A 416 -5.65 -20.77 6.84
C GLY A 416 -4.37 -20.33 6.12
N GLN A 417 -4.50 -19.45 5.12
CA GLN A 417 -3.37 -18.77 4.48
C GLN A 417 -2.60 -17.87 5.46
N ILE A 418 -3.31 -17.02 6.24
CA ILE A 418 -2.68 -16.20 7.29
C ILE A 418 -1.94 -17.08 8.32
N GLN A 419 -2.59 -18.15 8.79
CA GLN A 419 -2.01 -19.06 9.77
C GLN A 419 -0.79 -19.82 9.22
N ALA A 420 -0.80 -20.17 7.92
CA ALA A 420 0.33 -20.80 7.26
C ALA A 420 1.55 -19.86 7.26
N VAL A 421 1.36 -18.58 6.91
CA VAL A 421 2.43 -17.57 6.94
C VAL A 421 2.93 -17.33 8.36
N GLN A 422 2.03 -17.18 9.33
CA GLN A 422 2.39 -17.00 10.75
C GLN A 422 3.18 -18.19 11.31
N SER A 423 2.75 -19.41 11.00
CA SER A 423 3.42 -20.64 11.41
C SER A 423 4.83 -20.74 10.82
N ALA A 424 4.98 -20.41 9.53
CA ALA A 424 6.29 -20.38 8.88
C ALA A 424 7.20 -19.31 9.50
N ALA A 425 6.69 -18.10 9.74
CA ALA A 425 7.42 -17.02 10.39
C ALA A 425 7.85 -17.40 11.82
N ALA A 426 6.97 -17.97 12.63
CA ALA A 426 7.28 -18.46 13.97
C ALA A 426 8.33 -19.59 13.95
N GLY A 427 8.27 -20.46 12.94
CA GLY A 427 9.28 -21.49 12.69
C GLY A 427 10.66 -20.90 12.43
N ILE A 428 10.75 -19.86 11.59
CA ILE A 428 11.99 -19.13 11.31
C ILE A 428 12.53 -18.48 12.59
N GLU A 429 11.69 -17.80 13.36
CA GLU A 429 12.11 -17.18 14.62
C GLU A 429 12.59 -18.20 15.66
N SER A 430 11.92 -19.35 15.74
CA SER A 430 12.31 -20.45 16.64
C SER A 430 13.66 -21.05 16.23
N ALA A 431 13.86 -21.30 14.92
CA ALA A 431 15.11 -21.78 14.36
C ALA A 431 16.25 -20.78 14.62
N ALA A 432 15.98 -19.49 14.41
CA ALA A 432 16.89 -18.39 14.71
C ALA A 432 17.28 -18.39 16.20
N LYS A 433 16.32 -18.40 17.13
CA LYS A 433 16.59 -18.42 18.57
C LYS A 433 17.38 -19.66 19.01
N LYS A 434 17.08 -20.84 18.45
CA LYS A 434 17.82 -22.08 18.71
C LYS A 434 19.26 -21.98 18.23
N LEU A 435 19.47 -21.46 17.02
CA LEU A 435 20.82 -21.24 16.49
C LEU A 435 21.60 -20.23 17.34
N GLU A 436 20.96 -19.13 17.78
CA GLU A 436 21.60 -18.16 18.69
C GLU A 436 22.00 -18.81 20.01
N ARG A 437 21.12 -19.62 20.61
CA ARG A 437 21.43 -20.35 21.84
C ARG A 437 22.62 -21.27 21.61
N ASN A 438 22.59 -22.11 20.58
CA ASN A 438 23.68 -23.03 20.25
C ASN A 438 25.00 -22.29 20.01
N MET A 439 24.99 -21.12 19.35
CA MET A 439 26.18 -20.29 19.21
C MET A 439 26.69 -19.73 20.54
N LYS A 440 25.80 -19.38 21.49
CA LYS A 440 26.19 -18.91 22.83
C LYS A 440 26.73 -20.06 23.68
N THR A 441 26.12 -21.24 23.63
CA THR A 441 26.59 -22.43 24.36
C THR A 441 27.92 -22.93 23.78
N ASN A 442 28.09 -22.92 22.46
CA ASN A 442 29.34 -23.34 21.81
C ASN A 442 30.46 -22.29 21.91
N ARG A 443 30.15 -21.02 22.17
CA ARG A 443 31.16 -19.98 22.46
C ARG A 443 31.92 -20.21 23.76
N VAL A 444 31.42 -21.05 24.67
CA VAL A 444 32.15 -21.47 25.87
C VAL A 444 33.27 -22.47 25.51
N TYR A 445 33.31 -22.99 24.28
CA TYR A 445 34.29 -23.99 23.83
C TYR A 445 35.07 -23.64 22.55
N SER A 446 35.05 -22.40 22.05
CA SER A 446 35.81 -22.04 20.84
C SER A 446 36.55 -20.71 20.92
N GLY A 447 37.70 -20.74 21.60
CA GLY A 447 38.87 -20.01 21.12
C GLY A 447 39.50 -20.80 19.98
N ILE A 448 38.99 -20.63 18.75
CA ILE A 448 39.62 -20.89 17.44
C ILE A 448 38.70 -20.27 16.37
N LEU A 449 39.31 -19.61 15.38
CA LEU A 449 38.70 -18.89 14.26
C LEU A 449 37.74 -19.73 13.37
N PRO A 450 36.94 -19.08 12.49
CA PRO A 450 35.87 -19.71 11.73
C PRO A 450 36.41 -20.43 10.49
N ALA A 451 36.70 -21.71 10.64
CA ALA A 451 36.76 -22.64 9.53
C ALA A 451 36.36 -24.03 10.08
N LEU A 452 35.39 -24.67 9.42
CA LEU A 452 35.10 -26.10 9.58
C LEU A 452 34.55 -26.55 10.95
N ALA A 453 33.23 -26.51 11.10
CA ALA A 453 32.51 -27.43 11.99
C ALA A 453 31.26 -27.97 11.28
N GLY A 454 31.51 -28.99 10.46
CA GLY A 454 30.49 -29.84 9.85
C GLY A 454 29.70 -30.62 10.90
N GLY A 455 28.49 -31.01 10.49
CA GLY A 455 27.79 -32.21 10.98
C GLY A 455 27.46 -32.29 12.47
N LEU A 456 26.41 -31.61 12.92
CA LEU A 456 25.61 -32.06 14.09
C LEU A 456 24.15 -31.68 13.85
N GLY A 457 23.32 -32.71 13.63
CA GLY A 457 21.96 -32.60 13.11
C GLY A 457 20.93 -32.07 14.12
N VAL A 458 19.90 -31.43 13.60
CA VAL A 458 18.60 -31.34 14.28
C VAL A 458 17.64 -32.18 13.44
N VAL A 459 17.25 -33.34 13.98
CA VAL A 459 16.10 -34.10 13.51
C VAL A 459 14.88 -33.51 14.21
N ILE A 460 13.93 -32.99 13.45
CA ILE A 460 12.62 -32.57 13.97
C ILE A 460 11.81 -33.86 14.15
N GLY A 461 11.93 -34.48 15.33
CA GLY A 461 11.09 -35.59 15.77
C GLY A 461 9.87 -35.05 16.51
N SER A 462 8.69 -35.42 16.03
CA SER A 462 7.40 -35.22 16.67
C SER A 462 7.37 -35.85 18.07
N THR A 463 6.85 -35.11 19.05
CA THR A 463 6.27 -35.71 20.26
C THR A 463 4.90 -35.10 20.50
N ALA A 464 3.93 -36.01 20.62
CA ALA A 464 2.50 -35.79 20.56
C ALA A 464 1.93 -35.22 21.87
N GLY A 465 0.84 -34.46 21.72
CA GLY A 465 -0.14 -34.16 22.76
C GLY A 465 -1.55 -34.14 22.13
N PRO A 466 -2.59 -34.70 22.78
CA PRO A 466 -3.80 -35.16 22.09
C PRO A 466 -4.85 -34.05 21.95
N LEU A 467 -4.69 -33.16 20.97
CA LEU A 467 -5.80 -32.42 20.33
C LEU A 467 -5.39 -32.18 18.88
N GLY A 468 -5.48 -33.24 18.08
CA GLY A 468 -5.07 -33.27 16.69
C GLY A 468 -6.25 -33.13 15.74
N THR A 469 -6.22 -32.05 14.95
CA THR A 469 -6.74 -31.98 13.56
C THR A 469 -6.13 -30.76 12.84
N ALA A 470 -4.80 -30.69 12.74
CA ALA A 470 -4.11 -29.75 11.81
C ALA A 470 -2.64 -30.17 11.48
N GLY A 471 -2.25 -31.41 11.77
CA GLY A 471 -0.83 -31.82 11.82
C GLY A 471 -0.35 -32.79 10.74
N ALA A 472 -1.02 -32.91 9.59
CA ALA A 472 -0.77 -34.02 8.65
C ALA A 472 0.02 -33.66 7.37
N LEU A 473 0.59 -32.46 7.22
CA LEU A 473 1.33 -32.07 6.00
C LEU A 473 2.86 -31.97 6.15
N LEU A 474 3.45 -32.42 7.26
CA LEU A 474 4.91 -32.36 7.48
C LEU A 474 5.63 -33.72 7.61
N ALA A 475 4.97 -34.83 7.28
CA ALA A 475 5.53 -36.18 7.51
C ALA A 475 5.77 -37.04 6.24
N GLY A 476 5.71 -36.47 5.03
CA GLY A 476 5.87 -37.23 3.78
C GLY A 476 7.11 -36.85 2.97
N ALA A 477 8.29 -37.36 3.37
CA ALA A 477 9.42 -37.67 2.45
C ALA A 477 10.63 -38.23 3.24
N ALA A 478 10.50 -39.47 3.73
CA ALA A 478 11.64 -40.30 4.09
C ALA A 478 12.00 -41.16 2.86
N GLY A 479 12.93 -40.69 2.06
CA GLY A 479 13.50 -41.41 0.93
C GLY A 479 14.29 -40.46 0.03
N LEU A 480 15.54 -40.81 -0.29
CA LEU A 480 16.54 -40.11 -1.14
C LEU A 480 17.67 -39.34 -0.42
N THR A 481 18.64 -40.07 0.15
CA THR A 481 20.04 -39.60 0.34
C THR A 481 20.85 -39.93 -0.91
N PRO A 482 21.67 -39.01 -1.49
CA PRO A 482 22.69 -38.20 -0.81
C PRO A 482 22.63 -36.67 -1.10
N TYR A 483 21.45 -36.12 -1.40
CA TYR A 483 21.26 -34.69 -1.73
C TYR A 483 21.18 -33.74 -0.50
N PHE A 484 21.35 -34.25 0.73
CA PHE A 484 21.05 -33.54 1.98
C PHE A 484 22.22 -32.75 2.60
N GLY A 485 23.44 -32.86 2.06
CA GLY A 485 24.61 -32.17 2.61
C GLY A 485 24.51 -30.65 2.47
N THR A 486 24.24 -30.19 1.24
CA THR A 486 24.08 -28.77 0.87
C THR A 486 22.80 -28.16 1.44
N ARG A 487 21.67 -28.88 1.38
CA ARG A 487 20.38 -28.44 1.96
C ARG A 487 20.40 -28.25 3.48
N LYS A 488 21.19 -29.07 4.21
CA LYS A 488 21.35 -28.91 5.67
C LYS A 488 22.19 -27.69 6.06
N THR A 489 23.15 -27.28 5.24
CA THR A 489 23.89 -26.02 5.42
C THR A 489 23.01 -24.81 5.10
N GLN A 490 22.23 -24.86 4.00
CA GLN A 490 21.29 -23.80 3.61
C GLN A 490 20.19 -23.56 4.68
N MET A 491 19.67 -24.61 5.30
CA MET A 491 18.73 -24.50 6.44
C MET A 491 19.31 -23.79 7.67
N ARG A 492 20.64 -23.73 7.82
CA ARG A 492 21.30 -22.99 8.92
C ARG A 492 21.52 -21.52 8.56
N GLU A 493 21.65 -21.20 7.27
CA GLU A 493 22.00 -19.87 6.78
C GLU A 493 20.82 -18.88 6.82
N ALA A 494 19.62 -19.27 6.42
CA ALA A 494 18.47 -18.37 6.48
C ALA A 494 18.13 -17.91 7.91
N PRO A 495 17.94 -18.80 8.92
CA PRO A 495 17.75 -18.37 10.30
C PRO A 495 18.93 -17.52 10.84
N TYR A 496 20.14 -17.77 10.35
CA TYR A 496 21.32 -16.95 10.67
C TYR A 496 21.25 -15.55 10.05
N LEU A 497 20.75 -15.39 8.82
CA LEU A 497 20.49 -14.10 8.18
C LEU A 497 19.45 -13.31 8.97
N PHE A 498 18.34 -13.94 9.38
CA PHE A 498 17.34 -13.33 10.26
C PHE A 498 17.93 -12.91 11.61
N LEU A 499 18.79 -13.75 12.23
CA LEU A 499 19.48 -13.42 13.48
C LEU A 499 20.47 -12.26 13.34
N THR A 500 21.26 -12.25 12.27
CA THR A 500 22.28 -11.22 12.05
C THR A 500 21.64 -9.87 11.76
N ALA A 501 20.55 -9.86 11.00
CA ALA A 501 19.71 -8.68 10.80
C ALA A 501 19.15 -8.16 12.15
N GLN A 502 18.62 -9.04 13.01
CA GLN A 502 18.12 -8.66 14.35
C GLN A 502 19.20 -8.16 15.31
N ARG A 503 20.40 -8.76 15.30
CA ARG A 503 21.51 -8.35 16.21
C ARG A 503 22.02 -6.95 15.92
N ARG A 504 21.98 -6.49 14.65
CA ARG A 504 22.37 -5.12 14.28
C ARG A 504 21.39 -4.08 14.82
N LYS A 505 20.10 -4.38 14.85
CA LYS A 505 19.08 -3.51 15.48
C LYS A 505 19.37 -3.25 16.96
N ARG A 506 19.71 -4.30 17.72
CA ARG A 506 20.01 -4.18 19.16
C ARG A 506 21.27 -3.39 19.50
N LYS A 507 22.20 -3.20 18.56
CA LYS A 507 23.42 -2.41 18.78
C LYS A 507 23.26 -0.91 18.47
N ARG A 508 22.14 -0.53 17.82
CA ARG A 508 21.83 0.86 17.44
C ARG A 508 20.85 1.56 18.38
N ARG A 509 20.21 0.80 19.29
CA ARG A 509 19.50 1.31 20.46
C ARG A 509 20.46 1.25 21.64
#